data_AF-A0A1E1JV89-F1
#
_entry.id   AF-A0A1E1JV89-F1
#
_cell.length_a   1.000
_cell.length_b   1.000
_cell.length_c   1.000
_cell.angle_alpha   90.00
_cell.angle_beta   90.00
_cell.angle_gamma   90.00
#
_symmetry.space_group_name_H-M   'P 1'
#
loop_
_entity.id
_entity.type
_entity.pdbx_description
1 polymer ?
#
loop_
_entity_poly.entity_id
_entity_poly.type
_entity_poly.pdbx_seq_one_letter_code
_entity_poly.pdbx_strand_id
1 'polypeptide(L)'
;MDQIYSVADHTVIHLGSLTLEAETILKAARSNTSGVVIHPEDIVKIAEQNMLRAVWFTRVWVFQELVLSRDPWIQYGNLRARWTEVCDLLISPSWDQDSKELQVLADMNSSRGPSRQQFLTLLTSRRGLGATDARDMIFANMGIASDKSSLLKYVQVD
;
A
#
# COMPACT_ATOMS: atom_id res chain seq x y z
N MET A 1 -9.67 -1.74 -15.45
CA MET A 1 -8.75 -2.16 -14.36
C MET A 1 -9.49 -2.54 -13.08
N ASP A 2 -10.45 -1.75 -12.59
CA ASP A 2 -11.27 -2.05 -11.39
C ASP A 2 -11.78 -3.49 -11.25
N GLN A 3 -12.23 -4.10 -12.35
CA GLN A 3 -12.81 -5.46 -12.32
C GLN A 3 -11.77 -6.56 -12.05
N ILE A 4 -10.51 -6.37 -12.42
CA ILE A 4 -9.49 -7.42 -12.27
C ILE A 4 -9.13 -7.59 -10.78
N TYR A 5 -8.90 -6.49 -10.07
CA TYR A 5 -8.54 -6.51 -8.65
C TYR A 5 -9.72 -6.84 -7.73
N SER A 6 -10.94 -6.48 -8.13
CA SER A 6 -12.14 -6.76 -7.33
C SER A 6 -12.63 -8.21 -7.45
N VAL A 7 -12.22 -8.93 -8.50
CA VAL A 7 -12.54 -10.35 -8.73
C VAL A 7 -11.38 -11.27 -8.31
N ALA A 8 -10.14 -10.78 -8.27
CA ALA A 8 -9.00 -11.55 -7.80
C ALA A 8 -9.16 -11.90 -6.30
N ASP A 9 -9.04 -13.19 -5.97
CA ASP A 9 -9.09 -13.65 -4.57
C ASP A 9 -7.88 -13.15 -3.77
N HIS A 10 -6.72 -13.04 -4.41
CA HIS A 10 -5.49 -12.53 -3.81
C HIS A 10 -4.73 -11.65 -4.81
N THR A 11 -4.30 -10.47 -4.38
CA THR A 11 -3.39 -9.61 -5.16
C THR A 11 -1.99 -9.71 -4.58
N VAL A 12 -1.00 -9.93 -5.42
CA VAL A 12 0.41 -10.02 -5.01
C VAL A 12 1.16 -8.77 -5.46
N ILE A 13 1.66 -8.01 -4.50
CA ILE A 13 2.48 -6.81 -4.68
C ILE A 13 3.95 -7.22 -4.60
N HIS A 14 4.61 -7.30 -5.75
CA HIS A 14 6.01 -7.70 -5.83
C HIS A 14 6.94 -6.48 -5.72
N LEU A 15 7.69 -6.39 -4.62
CA LEU A 15 8.54 -5.23 -4.30
C LEU A 15 10.00 -5.37 -4.77
N GLY A 16 10.45 -6.58 -5.11
CA GLY A 16 11.80 -6.82 -5.65
C GLY A 16 12.39 -8.17 -5.26
N SER A 17 13.70 -8.32 -5.45
CA SER A 17 14.46 -9.50 -5.00
C SER A 17 14.55 -9.56 -3.47
N LEU A 18 14.58 -10.76 -2.89
CA LEU A 18 14.68 -10.94 -1.45
C LEU A 18 16.01 -10.40 -0.90
N THR A 19 15.93 -9.43 0.01
CA THR A 19 17.06 -8.94 0.81
C THR A 19 16.93 -9.43 2.25
N LEU A 20 18.00 -9.32 3.05
CA LEU A 20 18.00 -9.75 4.45
C LEU A 20 17.00 -8.95 5.29
N GLU A 21 16.88 -7.66 5.02
CA GLU A 21 15.97 -6.73 5.71
C GLU A 21 14.52 -7.06 5.35
N ALA A 22 14.23 -7.27 4.06
CA ALA A 22 12.92 -7.68 3.59
C ALA A 22 12.54 -9.06 4.15
N GLU A 23 13.47 -10.01 4.20
CA GLU A 23 13.25 -11.32 4.80
C GLU A 23 12.90 -11.19 6.29
N THR A 24 13.63 -10.34 7.01
CA THR A 24 13.40 -10.09 8.44
C THR A 24 12.00 -9.55 8.70
N ILE A 25 11.56 -8.57 7.90
CA ILE A 25 10.23 -7.96 8.01
C ILE A 25 9.14 -8.98 7.65
N LEU A 26 9.28 -9.68 6.52
CA LEU A 26 8.27 -10.63 6.07
C LEU A 26 8.12 -11.82 7.02
N LYS A 27 9.22 -12.35 7.58
CA LYS A 27 9.17 -13.44 8.57
C LYS A 27 8.57 -13.03 9.91
N ALA A 28 8.41 -11.74 10.19
CA ALA A 28 7.73 -11.32 11.41
C ALA A 28 6.21 -11.48 11.34
N ALA A 29 5.65 -11.50 10.13
CA ALA A 29 4.24 -11.80 9.93
C ALA A 29 3.97 -13.30 10.11
N ARG A 30 2.86 -13.65 10.77
CA ARG A 30 2.46 -15.05 10.96
C ARG A 30 1.97 -15.70 9.66
N SER A 31 1.42 -14.89 8.77
CA SER A 31 0.99 -15.25 7.42
C SER A 31 2.14 -15.56 6.45
N ASN A 32 3.40 -15.49 6.90
CA ASN A 32 4.52 -15.59 5.97
C ASN A 32 4.65 -16.98 5.35
N THR A 33 5.12 -17.03 4.10
CA THR A 33 5.22 -18.29 3.33
C THR A 33 6.44 -19.15 3.66
N SER A 34 7.34 -18.72 4.55
CA SER A 34 8.52 -19.52 4.95
C SER A 34 8.20 -20.57 6.01
N GLY A 35 7.07 -20.44 6.72
CA GLY A 35 6.71 -21.29 7.85
C GLY A 35 7.49 -21.00 9.14
N VAL A 36 8.40 -20.02 9.13
CA VAL A 36 9.17 -19.59 10.30
C VAL A 36 8.76 -18.17 10.68
N VAL A 37 8.39 -17.97 11.94
CA VAL A 37 8.07 -16.64 12.49
C VAL A 37 9.22 -16.17 13.37
N ILE A 38 9.67 -14.94 13.16
CA ILE A 38 10.71 -14.31 13.98
C ILE A 38 10.18 -13.01 14.60
N HIS A 39 10.77 -12.55 15.70
CA HIS A 39 10.35 -11.32 16.37
C HIS A 39 11.57 -10.39 16.51
N PRO A 40 11.83 -9.52 15.53
CA PRO A 40 12.94 -8.57 15.60
C PRO A 40 12.59 -7.41 16.53
N GLU A 41 13.55 -6.98 17.37
CA GLU A 41 13.36 -5.81 18.26
C GLU A 41 13.24 -4.50 17.46
N ASP A 42 14.01 -4.34 16.38
CA ASP A 42 14.10 -3.11 15.58
C ASP A 42 13.30 -3.15 14.26
N ILE A 43 12.25 -3.97 14.17
CA ILE A 43 11.54 -4.22 12.90
C ILE A 43 11.03 -2.94 12.20
N VAL A 44 10.53 -1.97 12.97
CA VAL A 44 10.00 -0.71 12.44
C VAL A 44 11.11 0.08 11.76
N LYS A 45 12.27 0.21 12.42
CA LYS A 45 13.44 0.91 11.89
C LYS A 45 14.00 0.21 10.65
N ILE A 46 14.04 -1.12 10.65
CA ILE A 46 14.47 -1.92 9.48
C ILE A 46 13.52 -1.66 8.30
N ALA A 47 12.21 -1.63 8.53
CA ALA A 47 11.22 -1.37 7.48
C ALA A 47 11.31 0.05 6.92
N GLU A 48 11.41 1.05 7.79
CA GLU A 48 11.56 2.46 7.43
C GLU A 48 12.79 2.70 6.55
N GLN A 49 13.94 2.12 6.92
CA GLN A 49 15.20 2.34 6.22
C GLN A 49 15.33 1.55 4.90
N ASN A 50 14.47 0.53 4.69
CA ASN A 50 14.58 -0.40 3.57
C ASN A 50 13.26 -0.54 2.81
N MET A 51 12.39 -1.46 3.24
CA MET A 51 11.17 -1.85 2.51
C MET A 51 10.31 -0.65 2.10
N LEU A 52 10.04 0.27 3.03
CA LEU A 52 9.13 1.40 2.80
C LEU A 52 9.70 2.47 1.85
N ARG A 53 10.98 2.37 1.50
CA ARG A 53 11.63 3.21 0.48
C ARG A 53 11.55 2.63 -0.93
N ALA A 54 10.95 1.44 -1.11
CA ALA A 54 10.75 0.88 -2.42
C ALA A 54 9.91 1.82 -3.31
N VAL A 55 10.31 1.95 -4.59
CA VAL A 55 9.63 2.82 -5.57
C VAL A 55 8.14 2.51 -5.69
N TRP A 56 7.72 1.29 -5.37
CA TRP A 56 6.31 0.93 -5.33
C TRP A 56 5.50 1.87 -4.41
N PHE A 57 5.99 2.18 -3.20
CA PHE A 57 5.30 3.08 -2.27
C PHE A 57 5.18 4.52 -2.78
N THR A 58 5.90 4.91 -3.84
CA THR A 58 5.80 6.25 -4.43
C THR A 58 4.97 6.27 -5.72
N ARG A 59 4.69 5.16 -6.39
CA ARG A 59 3.90 5.20 -7.63
C ARG A 59 2.43 5.49 -7.35
N VAL A 60 1.81 6.40 -8.10
CA VAL A 60 0.39 6.71 -7.91
C VAL A 60 -0.52 5.57 -8.40
N TRP A 61 -0.17 4.94 -9.52
CA TRP A 61 -1.01 3.93 -10.17
C TRP A 61 -1.11 2.62 -9.38
N VAL A 62 -0.08 2.26 -8.60
CA VAL A 62 -0.10 1.02 -7.81
C VAL A 62 -1.04 1.11 -6.60
N PHE A 63 -1.47 2.33 -6.25
CA PHE A 63 -2.42 2.52 -5.16
C PHE A 63 -3.77 1.84 -5.44
N GLN A 64 -4.19 1.81 -6.71
CA GLN A 64 -5.39 1.08 -7.12
C GLN A 64 -5.27 -0.42 -6.81
N GLU A 65 -4.10 -1.02 -7.04
CA GLU A 65 -3.83 -2.44 -6.78
C GLU A 65 -4.07 -2.78 -5.30
N LEU A 66 -3.67 -1.88 -4.41
CA LEU A 66 -3.86 -2.04 -2.98
C LEU A 66 -5.29 -1.81 -2.52
N VAL A 67 -5.89 -0.68 -2.93
CA VAL A 67 -7.22 -0.25 -2.45
C VAL A 67 -8.32 -1.18 -2.94
N LEU A 68 -8.20 -1.68 -4.17
CA LEU A 68 -9.20 -2.57 -4.76
C LEU A 68 -9.02 -4.04 -4.34
N SER A 69 -7.83 -4.41 -3.86
CA SER A 69 -7.55 -5.78 -3.46
C SER A 69 -8.24 -6.15 -2.15
N ARG A 70 -8.99 -7.25 -2.20
CA ARG A 70 -9.62 -7.87 -1.02
C ARG A 70 -8.54 -8.40 -0.05
N ASP A 71 -7.58 -9.15 -0.56
CA ASP A 71 -6.48 -9.74 0.22
C ASP A 71 -5.12 -9.49 -0.47
N PRO A 72 -4.47 -8.33 -0.18
CA PRO A 72 -3.17 -8.00 -0.72
C PRO A 72 -2.03 -8.68 0.06
N TRP A 73 -1.09 -9.24 -0.68
CA TRP A 73 0.14 -9.84 -0.19
C TRP A 73 1.34 -9.03 -0.65
N ILE A 74 2.28 -8.77 0.24
CA ILE A 74 3.57 -8.18 -0.12
C ILE A 74 4.56 -9.33 -0.39
N GLN A 75 5.30 -9.24 -1.49
CA GLN A 75 6.30 -10.23 -1.90
C GLN A 75 7.67 -9.61 -2.14
N TYR A 76 8.71 -10.28 -1.62
CA TYR A 76 10.10 -10.12 -2.03
C TYR A 76 10.69 -11.47 -2.42
N GLY A 77 11.25 -11.59 -3.62
CA GLY A 77 11.70 -12.88 -4.14
C GLY A 77 10.58 -13.92 -4.07
N ASN A 78 10.79 -15.02 -3.35
CA ASN A 78 9.76 -16.06 -3.15
C ASN A 78 9.05 -16.01 -1.80
N LEU A 79 9.37 -15.02 -0.95
CA LEU A 79 8.78 -14.86 0.36
C LEU A 79 7.64 -13.85 0.31
N ARG A 80 6.52 -14.16 0.97
CA ARG A 80 5.35 -13.28 1.03
C ARG A 80 4.79 -13.21 2.43
N ALA A 81 4.11 -12.10 2.73
CA ALA A 81 3.28 -11.93 3.92
C ALA A 81 2.05 -11.09 3.58
N ARG A 82 0.97 -11.22 4.37
CA ARG A 82 -0.22 -10.39 4.18
C ARG A 82 0.08 -8.93 4.52
N TRP A 83 -0.42 -8.03 3.68
CA TRP A 83 -0.31 -6.59 3.89
C TRP A 83 -0.82 -6.17 5.27
N THR A 84 -1.96 -6.71 5.71
CA THR A 84 -2.59 -6.34 6.98
C THR A 84 -1.68 -6.64 8.17
N GLU A 85 -1.05 -7.82 8.19
CA GLU A 85 -0.14 -8.18 9.28
C GLU A 85 1.14 -7.34 9.25
N VAL A 86 1.65 -7.01 8.06
CA VAL A 86 2.79 -6.08 7.94
C VAL A 86 2.41 -4.69 8.49
N CYS A 87 1.21 -4.20 8.19
CA CYS A 87 0.71 -2.94 8.73
C CYS A 87 0.54 -2.99 10.26
N ASP A 88 -0.02 -4.08 10.80
CA ASP A 88 -0.21 -4.23 12.25
C ASP A 88 1.13 -4.25 13.00
N LEU A 89 2.17 -4.83 12.41
CA LEU A 89 3.52 -4.83 12.96
C LEU A 89 4.19 -3.45 12.93
N LEU A 90 3.92 -2.64 11.90
CA LEU A 90 4.66 -1.40 11.63
C LEU A 90 3.95 -0.13 12.11
N ILE A 91 2.61 -0.13 12.22
CA ILE A 91 1.80 1.07 12.50
C ILE A 91 1.39 1.17 13.99
N SER A 92 2.03 0.43 14.91
CA SER A 92 1.72 0.48 16.36
C SER A 92 1.69 1.91 16.97
N PRO A 93 0.74 2.29 17.83
CA PRO A 93 0.62 3.66 18.39
C PRO A 93 1.86 4.23 19.10
N SER A 94 2.88 3.41 19.34
CA SER A 94 4.13 3.72 20.02
C SER A 94 5.24 4.27 19.11
N TRP A 95 5.08 4.35 17.78
CA TRP A 95 6.13 4.87 16.89
C TRP A 95 6.14 6.40 16.83
N ASP A 96 7.34 6.92 16.58
CA ASP A 96 7.64 8.35 16.50
C ASP A 96 6.96 8.97 15.27
N GLN A 97 6.10 9.98 15.48
CA GLN A 97 5.20 10.53 14.45
C GLN A 97 5.91 11.22 13.27
N ASP A 98 7.24 11.28 13.27
CA ASP A 98 8.03 12.04 12.30
C ASP A 98 8.48 11.23 11.06
N SER A 99 8.19 9.93 10.98
CA SER A 99 8.55 9.11 9.82
C SER A 99 7.59 9.30 8.64
N LYS A 100 8.08 9.90 7.55
CA LYS A 100 7.32 10.06 6.30
C LYS A 100 6.94 8.70 5.71
N GLU A 101 7.84 7.73 5.74
CA GLU A 101 7.65 6.40 5.21
C GLU A 101 6.54 5.63 5.95
N LEU A 102 6.51 5.71 7.29
CA LEU A 102 5.45 5.10 8.09
C LEU A 102 4.11 5.82 7.90
N GLN A 103 4.11 7.15 7.80
CA GLN A 103 2.90 7.92 7.49
C GLN A 103 2.30 7.49 6.15
N VAL A 104 3.13 7.31 5.12
CA VAL A 104 2.69 6.81 3.81
C VAL A 104 2.07 5.43 3.93
N LEU A 105 2.69 4.52 4.69
CA LEU A 105 2.13 3.18 4.93
C LEU A 105 0.77 3.25 5.64
N ALA A 106 0.66 4.09 6.67
CA ALA A 106 -0.57 4.28 7.45
C ALA A 106 -1.71 4.90 6.60
N ASP A 107 -1.40 5.91 5.80
CA ASP A 107 -2.34 6.54 4.87
C ASP A 107 -2.82 5.54 3.80
N MET A 108 -1.92 4.72 3.27
CA MET A 108 -2.26 3.66 2.32
C MET A 108 -3.13 2.58 2.96
N ASN A 109 -2.85 2.19 4.20
CA ASN A 109 -3.64 1.19 4.91
C ASN A 109 -5.05 1.70 5.28
N SER A 110 -5.16 2.93 5.76
CA SER A 110 -6.45 3.55 6.14
C SER A 110 -7.37 3.80 4.94
N SER A 111 -6.80 3.92 3.74
CA SER A 111 -7.56 4.04 2.50
C SER A 111 -8.21 2.73 2.06
N ARG A 112 -7.82 1.60 2.68
CA ARG A 112 -8.50 0.30 2.50
C ARG A 112 -9.73 0.23 3.41
N GLY A 113 -10.79 -0.38 2.91
CA GLY A 113 -12.01 -0.59 3.69
C GLY A 113 -13.10 -1.26 2.88
N PRO A 114 -14.21 -1.68 3.52
CA PRO A 114 -15.33 -2.32 2.84
C PRO A 114 -16.04 -1.37 1.86
N SER A 115 -15.92 -0.06 2.08
CA SER A 115 -16.49 0.98 1.22
C SER A 115 -15.40 1.75 0.48
N ARG A 116 -15.69 2.13 -0.77
CA ARG A 116 -14.86 3.06 -1.54
C ARG A 116 -14.76 4.41 -0.83
N GLN A 117 -13.56 4.98 -0.79
CA GLN A 117 -13.29 6.29 -0.19
C GLN A 117 -13.69 7.44 -1.13
N GLN A 118 -13.97 8.61 -0.55
CA GLN A 118 -14.16 9.83 -1.33
C GLN A 118 -12.86 10.23 -2.03
N PHE A 119 -12.96 10.85 -3.20
CA PHE A 119 -11.83 11.24 -4.01
C PHE A 119 -10.83 12.14 -3.28
N LEU A 120 -11.31 13.11 -2.49
CA LEU A 120 -10.43 13.99 -1.74
C LEU A 120 -9.57 13.22 -0.71
N THR A 121 -10.17 12.24 -0.02
CA THR A 121 -9.45 11.35 0.91
C THR A 121 -8.39 10.51 0.18
N LEU A 122 -8.72 10.00 -1.01
CA LEU A 122 -7.76 9.25 -1.83
C LEU A 122 -6.59 10.14 -2.26
N LEU A 123 -6.86 11.39 -2.67
CA LEU A 123 -5.80 12.35 -3.02
C LEU A 123 -4.93 12.73 -1.82
N THR A 124 -5.52 12.95 -0.64
CA THR A 124 -4.76 13.31 0.57
C THR A 124 -3.95 12.15 1.10
N SER A 125 -4.42 10.90 0.98
CA SER A 125 -3.67 9.71 1.37
C SER A 125 -2.36 9.51 0.59
N ARG A 126 -2.28 10.12 -0.60
CA ARG A 126 -1.09 10.05 -1.47
C ARG A 126 -0.38 11.38 -1.65
N ARG A 127 -0.90 12.53 -1.18
CA ARG A 127 -0.37 13.93 -1.29
C ARG A 127 0.51 14.26 -2.52
N GLY A 128 0.31 13.63 -3.67
CA GLY A 128 1.18 13.81 -4.85
C GLY A 128 2.49 13.03 -4.85
N LEU A 129 2.72 12.09 -3.92
CA LEU A 129 3.91 11.24 -3.89
C LEU A 129 4.00 10.42 -5.18
N GLY A 130 5.12 10.66 -5.88
CA GLY A 130 5.55 10.00 -7.11
C GLY A 130 4.63 10.13 -8.31
N ALA A 131 3.82 11.19 -8.37
CA ALA A 131 3.24 11.69 -9.62
C ALA A 131 3.97 12.96 -10.03
N THR A 132 4.64 12.92 -11.18
CA THR A 132 5.27 14.11 -11.78
C THR A 132 4.23 14.98 -12.49
N ASP A 133 3.22 14.34 -13.10
CA ASP A 133 2.09 15.02 -13.73
C ASP A 133 0.89 15.05 -12.75
N ALA A 134 0.35 16.24 -12.50
CA ALA A 134 -0.83 16.39 -11.64
C ALA A 134 -2.07 15.67 -12.21
N ARG A 135 -2.12 15.43 -13.52
CA ARG A 135 -3.19 14.66 -14.17
C ARG A 135 -3.17 13.20 -13.75
N ASP A 136 -1.99 12.61 -13.54
CA ASP A 136 -1.86 11.23 -13.09
C ASP A 136 -2.49 11.05 -11.71
N MET A 137 -2.38 12.06 -10.83
CA MET A 137 -3.06 12.04 -9.52
C MET A 137 -4.58 11.98 -9.65
N ILE A 138 -5.13 12.70 -10.63
CA ILE A 138 -6.58 12.73 -10.86
C ILE A 138 -7.04 11.41 -11.48
N PHE A 139 -6.42 10.99 -12.59
CA PHE A 139 -6.85 9.79 -13.33
C PHE A 139 -6.61 8.50 -12.53
N ALA A 140 -5.52 8.41 -11.77
CA ALA A 140 -5.24 7.22 -10.95
C ALA A 140 -6.21 7.06 -9.76
N ASN A 141 -6.82 8.14 -9.26
CA ASN A 141 -7.73 8.02 -8.10
C ASN A 141 -9.22 8.07 -8.50
N MET A 142 -9.54 8.68 -9.64
CA MET A 142 -10.94 8.87 -10.07
C MET A 142 -11.67 7.54 -10.31
N GLY A 143 -10.98 6.51 -10.80
CA GLY A 143 -11.57 5.20 -11.06
C GLY A 143 -12.15 4.52 -9.81
N ILE A 144 -11.48 4.73 -8.67
CA ILE A 144 -11.74 4.01 -7.42
C ILE A 144 -12.53 4.84 -6.40
N ALA A 145 -12.75 6.13 -6.67
CA ALA A 145 -13.51 7.03 -5.82
C ALA A 145 -15.01 6.68 -5.76
N SER A 146 -15.62 6.83 -4.58
CA SER A 146 -17.06 6.62 -4.38
C SER A 146 -17.93 7.71 -5.02
N ASP A 147 -17.41 8.93 -5.10
CA ASP A 147 -18.08 10.14 -5.64
C ASP A 147 -17.74 10.42 -7.12
N LYS A 148 -17.23 9.41 -7.83
CA LYS A 148 -16.85 9.49 -9.26
C LYS A 148 -17.92 10.14 -10.14
N SER A 149 -19.20 9.81 -9.94
CA SER A 149 -20.31 10.34 -10.74
C SER A 149 -20.48 11.86 -10.60
N SER A 150 -20.18 12.41 -9.43
CA SER A 150 -20.15 13.85 -9.21
C SER A 150 -18.93 14.48 -9.88
N LEU A 151 -17.77 13.83 -9.83
CA LEU A 151 -16.52 14.34 -10.42
C LEU A 151 -16.57 14.41 -11.94
N LEU A 152 -17.18 13.43 -12.60
CA LEU A 152 -17.32 13.40 -14.07
C LEU A 152 -18.13 14.58 -14.63
N LYS A 153 -18.88 15.31 -13.80
CA LYS A 153 -19.55 16.56 -14.20
C LYS A 153 -18.58 17.72 -14.38
N TYR A 154 -17.42 17.67 -13.71
CA TYR A 154 -16.43 18.73 -13.67
C TYR A 154 -15.16 18.38 -14.44
N VAL A 155 -14.85 17.08 -14.61
CA VAL A 155 -13.69 16.59 -15.35
C VAL A 155 -14.20 15.70 -16.48
N GLN A 156 -14.10 16.19 -17.71
CA GLN A 156 -14.30 15.36 -18.89
C GLN A 156 -13.06 14.48 -19.06
N VAL A 157 -13.30 13.18 -19.21
CA VAL A 157 -12.25 12.18 -19.48
C VAL A 157 -12.45 11.75 -20.92
N ASP A 158 -11.59 12.26 -21.79
CA ASP A 158 -11.53 12.00 -23.23
C ASP A 158 -11.21 10.52 -23.54
#